data_AF-A0A2N2GIZ1-F1
#
_entry.id   AF-A0A2N2GIZ1-F1
#
_cell.length_a   1.000
_cell.length_b   1.000
_cell.length_c   1.000
_cell.angle_alpha   90.00
_cell.angle_beta   90.00
_cell.angle_gamma   90.00
#
_symmetry.space_group_name_H-M   'P 1'
#
loop_
_entity.id
_entity.type
_entity.pdbx_description
1 polymer ?
#
loop_
_entity_poly.entity_id
_entity_poly.type
_entity_poly.pdbx_seq_one_letter_code
_entity_poly.pdbx_strand_id
1 'polypeptide(L)'
;MSLQNEMRRVQLTNLEHTAKRLRAEINDLCKTICINLDCGMTMPEDLPVESVDSQWDELKSKWADLTVSIAKIRMLKEELK
;
A
#
# COMPACT_ATOMS: atom_id res chain seq x y z
N MET A 1 -3.73 3.84 33.93
CA MET A 1 -3.08 3.36 32.67
C MET A 1 -1.76 4.11 32.51
N SER A 2 -0.71 3.46 32.02
CA SER A 2 0.61 4.09 31.81
C SER A 2 0.58 4.98 30.56
N LEU A 3 1.27 6.13 30.60
CA LEU A 3 1.51 7.03 29.46
C LEU A 3 2.07 6.27 28.24
N GLN A 4 2.87 5.22 28.48
CA GLN A 4 3.41 4.37 27.43
C GLN A 4 2.33 3.59 26.66
N ASN A 5 1.26 3.15 27.34
CA ASN A 5 0.16 2.45 26.68
C ASN A 5 -0.69 3.41 25.83
N GLU A 6 -0.82 4.66 26.25
CA GLU A 6 -1.50 5.69 25.45
C GLU A 6 -0.70 6.04 24.19
N MET A 7 0.62 6.20 24.30
CA MET A 7 1.50 6.39 23.14
C MET A 7 1.43 5.21 22.16
N ARG A 8 1.44 3.96 22.65
CA ARG A 8 1.28 2.77 21.80
C ARG A 8 -0.06 2.73 21.07
N ARG A 9 -1.15 3.16 21.72
CA ARG A 9 -2.48 3.26 21.08
C ARG A 9 -2.50 4.31 19.98
N VAL A 10 -1.88 5.47 20.18
CA VAL A 10 -1.77 6.50 19.14
C VAL A 10 -0.95 5.99 17.95
N GLN A 11 0.18 5.32 18.21
CA GLN A 11 0.99 4.71 17.16
C GLN A 11 0.20 3.65 16.37
N LEU A 12 -0.59 2.82 17.07
CA LEU A 12 -1.45 1.83 16.44
C LEU A 12 -2.46 2.50 15.49
N THR A 13 -3.18 3.52 15.96
CA THR A 13 -4.15 4.26 15.15
C THR A 13 -3.49 4.87 13.91
N ASN A 14 -2.31 5.47 14.06
CA ASN A 14 -1.57 6.05 12.94
C ASN A 14 -1.14 4.99 11.90
N LEU A 15 -0.69 3.83 12.36
CA LEU A 15 -0.34 2.72 11.48
C LEU A 15 -1.58 2.15 10.77
N GLU A 16 -2.72 2.06 11.44
CA GLU A 16 -3.98 1.61 10.84
C GLU A 16 -4.47 2.59 9.75
N HIS A 17 -4.38 3.90 10.00
CA HIS A 17 -4.64 4.92 8.97
C HIS A 17 -3.68 4.79 7.79
N THR A 18 -2.38 4.59 8.06
CA THR A 18 -1.36 4.41 7.02
C THR A 18 -1.65 3.18 6.16
N ALA A 19 -1.97 2.05 6.79
CA ALA A 19 -2.32 0.82 6.09
C ALA A 19 -3.60 0.97 5.26
N LYS A 20 -4.62 1.70 5.76
CA LYS A 20 -5.83 2.01 5.00
C LYS A 20 -5.52 2.84 3.75
N ARG A 21 -4.68 3.86 3.89
CA ARG A 21 -4.24 4.71 2.78
C ARG A 21 -3.48 3.89 1.73
N LEU A 22 -2.49 3.10 2.15
CA LEU A 22 -1.69 2.26 1.25
C LEU A 22 -2.56 1.27 0.46
N ARG A 23 -3.59 0.67 1.08
CA ARG A 23 -4.55 -0.20 0.36
C ARG A 23 -5.31 0.53 -0.75
N ALA A 24 -5.69 1.78 -0.51
CA ALA A 24 -6.37 2.59 -1.52
C ALA A 24 -5.41 2.92 -2.67
N GLU A 25 -4.21 3.42 -2.36
CA GLU A 25 -3.18 3.76 -3.34
C GLU A 25 -2.79 2.54 -4.21
N ILE A 26 -2.61 1.37 -3.59
CA ILE A 26 -2.35 0.11 -4.29
C ILE A 26 -3.48 -0.25 -5.25
N ASN A 27 -4.74 -0.15 -4.81
CA ASN A 27 -5.89 -0.48 -5.65
C ASN A 27 -6.01 0.47 -6.85
N ASP A 28 -5.76 1.76 -6.64
CA ASP A 28 -5.81 2.75 -7.70
C ASP A 28 -4.68 2.54 -8.71
N LEU A 29 -3.46 2.26 -8.25
CA LEU A 29 -2.33 1.89 -9.12
C LEU A 29 -2.62 0.64 -9.95
N CYS A 30 -3.18 -0.42 -9.34
CA CYS A 30 -3.58 -1.62 -10.06
C CYS A 30 -4.57 -1.32 -11.20
N LYS A 31 -5.57 -0.46 -10.95
CA LYS A 31 -6.53 -0.06 -11.98
C LYS A 31 -5.86 0.72 -13.09
N THR A 32 -4.97 1.66 -12.76
CA THR A 32 -4.22 2.44 -13.75
C THR A 32 -3.35 1.54 -14.63
N ILE A 33 -2.63 0.59 -14.03
CA ILE A 33 -1.81 -0.39 -14.77
C ILE A 33 -2.69 -1.22 -15.71
N CYS A 34 -3.84 -1.72 -15.24
CA CYS A 34 -4.76 -2.48 -16.09
C CYS A 34 -5.25 -1.67 -17.30
N ILE A 35 -5.57 -0.39 -17.11
CA ILE A 35 -5.98 0.50 -18.20
C ILE A 35 -4.82 0.70 -19.20
N ASN A 36 -3.61 0.92 -18.69
CA ASN A 36 -2.43 1.16 -19.53
C ASN A 36 -1.95 -0.08 -20.28
N LEU A 37 -2.38 -1.28 -19.87
CA LEU A 37 -2.11 -2.55 -20.55
C LEU A 37 -3.28 -3.04 -21.41
N ASP A 38 -4.36 -2.27 -21.52
CA ASP A 38 -5.55 -2.68 -22.28
C ASP A 38 -5.28 -2.67 -23.79
N CYS A 39 -5.06 -3.87 -24.33
CA CYS A 39 -4.88 -4.12 -25.76
C CYS A 39 -6.20 -4.05 -26.54
N GLY A 40 -7.35 -3.90 -25.87
CA GLY A 40 -8.63 -3.67 -26.51
C GLY A 40 -8.76 -2.23 -27.05
N MET A 41 -8.05 -1.27 -26.46
CA MET A 41 -8.06 0.14 -26.87
C MET A 41 -6.78 0.58 -27.59
N THR A 42 -5.69 -0.17 -27.42
CA THR A 42 -4.35 0.22 -27.89
C THR A 42 -3.67 -0.97 -28.55
N MET A 43 -2.96 -0.77 -29.66
CA MET A 43 -2.14 -1.83 -30.24
C MET A 43 -0.95 -2.13 -29.32
N PRO A 44 -0.48 -3.39 -29.24
CA PRO A 44 0.62 -3.78 -28.35
C PRO A 44 1.90 -2.95 -28.52
N GLU A 45 2.23 -2.58 -29.76
CA GLU A 45 3.40 -1.75 -30.11
C GLU A 45 3.32 -0.31 -29.59
N ASP A 46 2.12 0.20 -29.32
CA ASP A 46 1.87 1.57 -28.85
C ASP A 46 1.65 1.64 -27.33
N LEU A 47 1.75 0.50 -26.63
CA LEU A 47 1.56 0.48 -25.19
C LEU A 47 2.68 1.25 -24.47
N PRO A 48 2.34 2.02 -23.42
CA PRO A 48 3.33 2.78 -22.66
C PRO A 48 4.08 1.87 -21.66
N VAL A 49 4.82 0.86 -22.17
CA VAL A 49 5.47 -0.19 -21.38
C VAL A 49 6.40 0.39 -20.32
N GLU A 50 7.21 1.40 -20.65
CA GLU A 50 8.11 2.05 -19.68
C GLU A 50 7.34 2.70 -18.52
N SER A 51 6.20 3.33 -18.81
CA SER A 51 5.33 3.91 -17.79
C SER A 51 4.74 2.82 -16.90
N VAL A 52 4.26 1.73 -17.50
CA VAL A 52 3.71 0.58 -16.75
C VAL A 52 4.77 -0.07 -15.86
N ASP A 53 6.01 -0.21 -16.34
CA ASP A 53 7.12 -0.76 -15.55
C ASP A 53 7.41 0.11 -14.33
N SER A 54 7.46 1.44 -14.50
CA SER A 54 7.63 2.38 -13.39
C SER A 54 6.47 2.33 -12.39
N GLN A 55 5.24 2.17 -12.87
CA GLN A 55 4.04 2.00 -12.03
C GLN A 55 4.09 0.67 -11.26
N TRP A 56 4.62 -0.39 -11.88
CA TRP A 56 4.80 -1.68 -11.24
C TRP A 56 5.85 -1.63 -10.12
N ASP A 57 6.94 -0.89 -10.33
CA ASP A 57 7.94 -0.62 -9.30
C ASP A 57 7.34 0.14 -8.11
N GLU A 58 6.54 1.18 -8.37
CA GLU A 58 5.83 1.91 -7.32
C GLU A 58 4.87 0.99 -6.55
N LEU A 59 4.11 0.15 -7.27
CA LEU A 59 3.20 -0.81 -6.66
C LEU A 59 3.94 -1.77 -5.72
N LYS A 60 5.08 -2.34 -6.15
CA LYS A 60 5.93 -3.20 -5.32
C LYS A 60 6.40 -2.47 -4.05
N SER A 61 6.85 -1.23 -4.18
CA SER A 61 7.30 -0.41 -3.04
C SER A 61 6.18 -0.21 -2.02
N LYS A 62 4.98 0.22 -2.47
CA LYS A 62 3.83 0.42 -1.56
C LYS A 62 3.36 -0.88 -0.93
N TRP A 63 3.48 -2.01 -1.63
CA TRP A 63 3.14 -3.32 -1.08
C TRP A 63 4.10 -3.74 0.05
N ALA A 64 5.39 -3.44 -0.10
CA ALA A 64 6.37 -3.66 0.95
C ALA A 64 6.05 -2.81 2.19
N ASP A 65 5.74 -1.52 2.01
CA ASP A 65 5.35 -0.61 3.09
C ASP A 65 4.08 -1.08 3.82
N LEU A 66 3.08 -1.58 3.06
CA LEU A 66 1.86 -2.13 3.63
C LEU A 66 2.16 -3.37 4.49
N THR A 67 3.03 -4.26 4.00
CA THR A 67 3.42 -5.48 4.71
C THR A 67 4.12 -5.15 6.03
N VAL A 68 5.05 -4.21 6.01
CA VAL A 68 5.74 -3.72 7.23
C VAL A 68 4.74 -3.07 8.19
N SER A 69 3.81 -2.27 7.68
CA SER A 69 2.79 -1.61 8.50
C SER A 69 1.87 -2.62 9.19
N ILE A 70 1.44 -3.67 8.47
CA ILE A 70 0.61 -4.75 9.02
C ILE A 70 1.37 -5.53 10.10
N ALA A 71 2.65 -5.84 9.88
CA ALA A 71 3.47 -6.54 10.87
C ALA A 71 3.59 -5.73 12.17
N LYS A 72 3.83 -4.41 12.08
CA LYS A 72 3.90 -3.51 13.24
C LYS A 72 2.56 -3.40 13.98
N ILE A 73 1.45 -3.30 13.24
CA ILE A 73 0.09 -3.31 13.82
C ILE A 73 -0.14 -4.58 14.63
N ARG A 74 0.23 -5.75 14.09
CA ARG A 74 0.06 -7.04 14.78
C ARG A 74 0.84 -7.08 16.08
N MET A 75 2.13 -6.69 16.05
CA MET A 75 2.97 -6.64 17.25
C MET A 75 2.38 -5.71 18.33
N LEU A 76 2.00 -4.48 17.96
CA LEU A 76 1.42 -3.53 18.92
C LEU A 76 0.08 -4.01 19.49
N LYS A 77 -0.74 -4.74 18.71
CA LYS A 77 -1.98 -5.35 19.22
C LYS A 77 -1.72 -6.46 20.21
N GLU A 78 -0.66 -7.24 20.05
CA GLU A 78 -0.24 -8.26 21.00
C GLU A 78 0.31 -7.64 22.30
N GLU A 79 1.09 -6.56 22.20
CA GLU A 79 1.65 -5.83 23.36
C GLU A 79 0.61 -5.06 24.19
N LEU A 80 -0.56 -4.79 23.63
CA LEU A 80 -1.65 -4.04 24.27
C LEU A 80 -2.76 -4.93 24.83
N LYS A 81 -2.66 -6.26 24.66
CA LYS A 81 -3.51 -7.24 25.34
C LYS A 81 -3.12 -7.40 26.80
#